data_AF-A0A971U1B6-F1
#
_entry.id   AF-A0A971U1B6-F1
#
_cell.length_a   1.000
_cell.length_b   1.000
_cell.length_c   1.000
_cell.angle_alpha   90.00
_cell.angle_beta   90.00
_cell.angle_gamma   90.00
#
_symmetry.space_group_name_H-M   'P 1'
#
loop_
_entity.id
_entity.type
_entity.pdbx_description
1 polymer ?
#
loop_
_entity_poly.entity_id
_entity_poly.type
_entity_poly.pdbx_seq_one_letter_code
_entity_poly.pdbx_strand_id
1 'polypeptide(L)'
;GGVALLCGCCHAGLRNTLHHLRELTSAPLLAVIGGAHLEHATDAEIEAVTRCLQSEGAPDLYLCHCTGERALYALHAAFDERVHPCPAGTVIDLPDADLLA
;
A
#
# COMPACT_ATOMS: atom_id res chain seq x y z
N GLY A 1 7.89 -5.84 -16.11
CA GLY A 1 6.97 -4.67 -16.09
C GLY A 1 5.99 -4.74 -14.92
N GLY A 2 5.74 -3.66 -14.18
CA GLY A 2 4.92 -3.64 -12.93
C GLY A 2 4.18 -2.32 -12.70
N VAL A 3 3.37 -2.23 -11.65
CA VAL A 3 2.50 -1.07 -11.34
C VAL A 3 2.80 -0.49 -9.97
N ALA A 4 2.88 0.84 -9.88
CA ALA A 4 2.77 1.56 -8.61
C ALA A 4 1.39 2.22 -8.51
N LEU A 5 0.68 1.96 -7.41
CA LEU A 5 -0.64 2.51 -7.13
C LEU A 5 -0.51 3.81 -6.32
N LEU A 6 -0.89 4.93 -6.93
CA LEU A 6 -0.95 6.23 -6.25
C LEU A 6 -2.37 6.53 -5.76
N CYS A 7 -2.50 6.70 -4.46
CA CYS A 7 -3.75 7.02 -3.76
C CYS A 7 -3.74 8.46 -3.25
N GLY A 8 -4.86 9.17 -3.38
CA GLY A 8 -5.11 10.41 -2.63
C GLY A 8 -5.32 10.09 -1.15
N CYS A 9 -6.56 9.78 -0.78
CA CYS A 9 -6.91 9.25 0.55
C CYS A 9 -7.67 7.92 0.50
N CYS A 10 -7.95 7.34 -0.68
CA CYS A 10 -8.50 5.98 -0.78
C CYS A 10 -9.83 5.72 -0.03
N HIS A 11 -10.78 6.67 -0.05
CA HIS A 11 -12.08 6.51 0.63
C HIS A 11 -12.93 5.33 0.10
N ALA A 12 -12.70 4.89 -1.15
CA ALA A 12 -13.33 3.68 -1.66
C ALA A 12 -12.83 2.39 -0.97
N GLY A 13 -11.74 2.48 -0.20
CA GLY A 13 -11.09 1.40 0.53
C GLY A 13 -10.00 0.73 -0.31
N LEU A 14 -8.83 0.51 0.30
CA LEU A 14 -7.65 -0.02 -0.40
C LEU A 14 -7.91 -1.39 -1.04
N ARG A 15 -8.66 -2.26 -0.36
CA ARG A 15 -9.04 -3.58 -0.90
C ARG A 15 -9.90 -3.46 -2.17
N ASN A 16 -10.82 -2.50 -2.21
CA ASN A 16 -11.67 -2.27 -3.38
C ASN A 16 -10.86 -1.66 -4.53
N THR A 17 -9.94 -0.73 -4.22
CA THR A 17 -9.03 -0.15 -5.22
C THR A 17 -8.10 -1.21 -5.81
N LEU A 18 -7.55 -2.11 -4.99
CA LEU A 18 -6.73 -3.23 -5.45
C LEU A 18 -7.53 -4.22 -6.28
N HIS A 19 -8.76 -4.54 -5.86
CA HIS A 19 -9.65 -5.38 -6.66
C HIS A 19 -9.89 -4.78 -8.05
N HIS A 20 -10.21 -3.49 -8.13
CA HIS A 20 -10.40 -2.80 -9.40
C HIS A 20 -9.11 -2.77 -10.23
N LEU A 21 -7.94 -2.55 -9.61
CA LEU A 21 -6.65 -2.65 -10.30
C LEU A 21 -6.48 -4.01 -10.98
N ARG A 22 -6.90 -5.10 -10.32
CA ARG A 22 -6.81 -6.46 -10.87
C ARG A 22 -7.75 -6.72 -12.04
N GLU A 23 -8.84 -5.97 -12.16
CA GLU A 23 -9.68 -5.97 -13.36
C GLU A 23 -9.00 -5.29 -14.56
N LEU A 24 -8.08 -4.35 -14.30
CA LEU A 24 -7.37 -3.59 -15.32
C LEU A 24 -6.05 -4.26 -15.76
N THR A 25 -5.36 -4.93 -14.85
CA THR A 25 -4.05 -5.53 -15.13
C THR A 25 -3.64 -6.62 -14.15
N SER A 26 -2.93 -7.63 -14.66
CA SER A 26 -2.29 -8.69 -13.88
C SER A 26 -0.82 -8.38 -13.53
N ALA A 27 -0.30 -7.20 -13.90
CA ALA A 27 1.08 -6.84 -13.62
C ALA A 27 1.37 -6.79 -12.10
N PRO A 28 2.59 -7.17 -11.66
CA PRO A 28 2.97 -7.12 -10.25
C PRO A 28 2.75 -5.74 -9.64
N LEU A 29 2.21 -5.69 -8.42
CA LEU A 29 2.11 -4.46 -7.65
C LEU A 29 3.45 -4.21 -6.98
N LEU A 30 4.12 -3.13 -7.36
CA LEU A 30 5.44 -2.77 -6.84
C LEU A 30 5.31 -1.93 -5.58
N ALA A 31 4.40 -0.95 -5.60
CA ALA A 31 4.23 0.00 -4.50
C ALA A 31 2.80 0.50 -4.36
N VAL A 32 2.42 0.88 -3.14
CA VAL A 32 1.23 1.68 -2.81
C VAL A 32 1.69 2.98 -2.15
N ILE A 33 1.29 4.12 -2.72
CA ILE A 33 1.79 5.45 -2.35
C ILE A 33 0.60 6.34 -1.97
N GLY A 34 0.71 7.08 -0.86
CA GLY A 34 -0.27 8.10 -0.43
C GLY A 34 -1.15 7.68 0.75
N GLY A 35 -2.37 8.21 0.83
CA GLY A 35 -3.28 7.96 1.97
C GLY A 35 -4.17 6.73 1.77
N ALA A 36 -4.28 5.89 2.80
CA ALA A 36 -5.12 4.69 2.81
C ALA A 36 -6.41 4.79 3.65
N HIS A 37 -6.64 5.92 4.33
CA HIS A 37 -7.81 6.19 5.19
C HIS A 37 -8.11 5.11 6.24
N LEU A 38 -7.06 4.65 6.93
CA LEU A 38 -7.15 3.61 7.96
C LEU A 38 -7.18 4.15 9.39
N GLU A 39 -7.15 5.47 9.58
CA GLU A 39 -7.08 6.11 10.90
C GLU A 39 -8.18 5.62 11.85
N HIS A 40 -9.39 5.46 11.31
CA HIS A 40 -10.57 4.99 12.05
C HIS A 40 -10.96 3.53 11.77
N ALA A 41 -10.14 2.79 11.03
CA ALA A 41 -10.42 1.38 10.72
C ALA A 41 -10.24 0.49 11.96
N THR A 42 -11.14 -0.45 12.19
CA THR A 42 -11.00 -1.46 13.24
C THR A 42 -9.76 -2.34 13.02
N ASP A 43 -9.30 -3.02 14.08
CA ASP A 43 -8.15 -3.94 13.96
C ASP A 43 -8.41 -5.06 12.94
N ALA A 44 -9.66 -5.55 12.88
CA ALA A 44 -10.07 -6.56 11.88
C ALA A 44 -9.98 -6.03 10.44
N GLU A 45 -10.30 -4.74 10.21
CA GLU A 45 -10.17 -4.12 8.89
C GLU A 45 -8.71 -3.94 8.49
N ILE A 46 -7.86 -3.48 9.42
CA ILE A 46 -6.41 -3.36 9.19
C ILE A 46 -5.79 -4.73 8.91
N GLU A 47 -6.18 -5.76 9.65
CA GLU A 47 -5.72 -7.13 9.41
C GLU A 47 -6.18 -7.64 8.03
N ALA A 48 -7.42 -7.34 7.62
CA ALA A 48 -7.91 -7.69 6.29
C ALA A 48 -7.16 -6.97 5.17
N VAL A 49 -6.82 -5.69 5.35
CA VAL A 49 -5.97 -4.92 4.41
C VAL A 49 -4.56 -5.52 4.35
N THR A 50 -3.99 -5.84 5.50
CA THR A 50 -2.66 -6.46 5.61
C THR A 50 -2.59 -7.77 4.84
N ARG A 51 -3.55 -8.68 5.05
CA ARG A 51 -3.62 -9.94 4.29
C ARG A 51 -3.81 -9.72 2.78
N CYS A 52 -4.60 -8.72 2.39
CA CYS A 52 -4.76 -8.36 0.99
C CYS A 52 -3.43 -7.91 0.37
N LEU A 53 -2.69 -7.05 1.05
CA LEU A 53 -1.38 -6.58 0.58
C LEU A 53 -0.34 -7.71 0.53
N GLN A 54 -0.37 -8.65 1.48
CA GLN A 54 0.45 -9.86 1.42
C GLN A 54 0.12 -10.72 0.18
N SER A 55 -1.17 -10.90 -0.13
CA SER A 55 -1.59 -11.65 -1.32
C SER A 55 -1.23 -10.96 -2.64
N GLU A 56 -1.02 -9.65 -2.61
CA GLU A 56 -0.56 -8.84 -3.75
C GLU A 56 0.97 -8.87 -3.92
N GLY A 57 1.67 -9.73 -3.18
CA GLY A 57 3.13 -9.87 -3.26
C GLY A 57 3.91 -8.98 -2.29
N ALA A 58 3.23 -8.42 -1.27
CA ALA A 58 3.82 -7.54 -0.26
C ALA A 58 4.56 -6.34 -0.90
N PRO A 59 3.85 -5.40 -1.55
CA PRO A 59 4.45 -4.25 -2.20
C PRO A 59 5.12 -3.30 -1.20
N ASP A 60 5.95 -2.38 -1.69
CA ASP A 60 6.43 -1.26 -0.88
C ASP A 60 5.30 -0.29 -0.54
N LEU A 61 5.26 0.19 0.70
CA LEU A 61 4.17 1.01 1.24
C LEU A 61 4.71 2.38 1.64
N TYR A 62 4.41 3.40 0.83
CA TYR A 62 4.73 4.79 1.09
C TYR A 62 3.47 5.51 1.58
N LEU A 63 3.02 5.16 2.79
CA LEU A 63 1.73 5.60 3.32
C LEU A 63 1.86 6.87 4.17
N CYS A 64 0.90 7.79 4.05
CA CYS A 64 0.93 9.07 4.76
C CYS A 64 -0.46 9.59 5.17
N HIS A 65 -0.48 10.74 5.84
CA HIS A 65 -1.69 11.53 6.14
C HIS A 65 -2.79 10.71 6.86
N CYS A 66 -3.88 10.39 6.15
CA CYS A 66 -5.10 9.78 6.69
C CYS A 66 -4.98 8.29 6.97
N THR A 67 -3.81 7.68 6.74
CA THR A 67 -3.56 6.28 7.12
C THR A 67 -3.60 6.10 8.65
N GLY A 68 -3.10 7.08 9.42
CA GLY A 68 -3.11 7.06 10.88
C GLY A 68 -2.02 6.16 11.50
N GLU A 69 -1.53 6.56 12.67
CA GLU A 69 -0.36 5.94 13.32
C GLU A 69 -0.59 4.46 13.66
N ARG A 70 -1.74 4.10 14.22
CA ARG A 70 -2.05 2.71 14.59
C ARG A 70 -1.99 1.76 13.39
N ALA A 71 -2.51 2.18 12.24
CA ALA A 71 -2.43 1.38 11.03
C ALA A 71 -1.00 1.29 10.50
N LEU A 72 -0.23 2.39 10.53
CA LEU A 72 1.19 2.38 10.18
C LEU A 72 1.99 1.41 11.06
N TYR A 73 1.76 1.39 12.37
CA TYR A 73 2.43 0.43 13.27
C TYR A 73 2.07 -1.01 12.95
N ALA A 74 0.79 -1.31 12.71
CA ALA A 74 0.35 -2.66 12.36
C ALA A 74 0.95 -3.11 11.02
N LEU A 75 1.01 -2.22 10.03
CA LEU A 75 1.63 -2.51 8.74
C LEU A 75 3.15 -2.68 8.87
N HIS A 76 3.84 -1.84 9.65
CA HIS A 76 5.26 -2.03 9.95
C HIS A 76 5.52 -3.38 10.61
N ALA A 77 4.67 -3.81 11.55
CA ALA A 77 4.81 -5.12 12.16
C ALA A 77 4.63 -6.29 11.17
N ALA A 78 3.89 -6.09 10.08
CA ALA A 78 3.61 -7.11 9.08
C ALA A 78 4.56 -7.09 7.88
N PHE A 79 5.15 -5.93 7.55
CA PHE A 79 5.91 -5.70 6.32
C PHE A 79 7.34 -5.17 6.56
N ASP A 80 7.68 -4.82 7.79
CA ASP A 80 9.01 -4.41 8.24
C ASP A 80 9.62 -3.30 7.37
N GLU A 81 10.76 -3.57 6.71
CA GLU A 81 11.50 -2.62 5.86
C GLU A 81 10.73 -2.17 4.60
N ARG A 82 9.59 -2.79 4.29
CA ARG A 82 8.75 -2.41 3.13
C ARG A 82 7.79 -1.26 3.42
N VAL A 83 7.69 -0.79 4.67
CA VAL A 83 6.89 0.40 5.00
C VAL A 83 7.83 1.59 5.14
N HIS A 84 7.62 2.59 4.30
CA HIS A 84 8.52 3.72 4.12
C HIS A 84 7.84 5.01 4.58
N PRO A 85 8.57 5.92 5.24
CA PRO A 85 8.06 7.25 5.51
C PRO A 85 7.82 8.01 4.20
N CYS A 86 6.68 8.71 4.12
CA CYS A 86 6.33 9.51 2.95
C CYS A 86 5.88 10.95 3.32
N PRO A 87 6.75 11.77 3.96
CA PRO A 87 6.48 13.18 4.20
C PRO A 87 6.50 14.01 2.90
N ALA A 88 6.09 15.27 2.99
CA ALA A 88 6.20 16.21 1.87
C ALA A 88 7.66 16.34 1.39
N GLY A 89 7.85 16.32 0.07
CA GLY A 89 9.18 16.39 -0.56
C GLY A 89 9.90 15.04 -0.73
N THR A 90 9.26 13.93 -0.34
CA THR A 90 9.82 12.59 -0.58
C THR A 90 9.95 12.32 -2.08
N VAL A 91 11.12 11.82 -2.50
CA VAL A 91 11.37 11.30 -3.84
C VAL A 91 11.37 9.78 -3.74
N ILE A 92 10.59 9.14 -4.60
CA ILE A 92 10.43 7.68 -4.63
C ILE A 92 11.01 7.18 -5.95
N ASP A 93 12.11 6.44 -5.87
CA ASP A 93 12.68 5.74 -7.01
C ASP A 93 12.02 4.36 -7.08
N LEU A 94 11.20 4.14 -8.12
CA LEU A 94 10.55 2.85 -8.32
C LEU A 94 11.51 1.90 -9.06
N PRO A 95 11.70 0.67 -8.56
CA PRO A 95 12.60 -0.27 -9.20
C PRO A 95 12.07 -0.67 -10.58
N ASP A 96 13.01 -0.90 -11.51
CA ASP A 96 12.67 -1.55 -12.77
C ASP A 96 12.11 -2.94 -12.49
N ALA A 97 10.90 -3.19 -13.00
CA ALA A 97 10.15 -4.39 -12.71
C ALA A 97 10.79 -5.70 -13.19
N ASP A 98 11.90 -5.63 -13.92
CA ASP A 98 12.66 -6.79 -14.40
C ASP A 98 13.70 -7.26 -13.36
N LEU A 99 13.88 -6.53 -12.25
CA LEU A 99 14.78 -6.89 -11.13
C LEU A 99 14.07 -7.65 -9.99
N LEU A 100 12.75 -7.86 -10.07
CA LEU A 100 11.92 -8.46 -9.03
C LEU A 100 11.44 -9.88 -9.37
N ALA A 101 12.02 -10.50 -10.41
CA ALA A 101 11.77 -11.87 -10.85
C ALA A 101 12.69 -12.88 -10.17
#